data_AF-A0A7Z9WYA1-F1
#
_entry.id   AF-A0A7Z9WYA1-F1
#
_cell.length_a   1.000
_cell.length_b   1.000
_cell.length_c   1.000
_cell.angle_alpha   90.00
_cell.angle_beta   90.00
_cell.angle_gamma   90.00
#
_symmetry.space_group_name_H-M   'P 1'
#
loop_
_entity.id
_entity.type
_entity.pdbx_description
1 polymer ?
#
loop_
_entity_poly.entity_id
_entity_poly.type
_entity_poly.pdbx_seq_one_letter_code
_entity_poly.pdbx_strand_id
1 'polypeptide(L)' 'MYWESEKECMAREELEQLQLERLQSTLYRVGTHVPFYKQKFDEMKLDYEGFSSLDDIRKLPFTNKQDLRDSYPYG' A
#
# COMPACT_ATOMS: atom_id res chain seq x y z
N MET A 1 22.03 21.50 4.50
CA MET A 1 21.40 21.70 3.18
C MET A 1 20.60 20.44 2.91
N TYR A 2 19.31 20.58 2.59
CA TYR A 2 18.45 19.45 2.23
C TYR A 2 18.73 19.03 0.77
N TRP A 3 18.61 17.74 0.45
CA TRP A 3 18.86 17.20 -0.89
C TRP A 3 17.65 17.39 -1.81
N GLU A 4 16.45 17.14 -1.30
CA GLU A 4 15.15 17.39 -1.92
C GLU A 4 14.27 18.22 -0.97
N SER A 5 14.55 19.52 -0.87
CA SER A 5 13.87 20.42 0.08
C SER A 5 12.34 20.41 -0.06
N GLU A 6 11.81 20.22 -1.27
CA GLU A 6 10.36 20.14 -1.51
C GLU A 6 9.70 18.94 -0.81
N LYS A 7 10.39 17.79 -0.72
CA LYS A 7 9.86 16.59 -0.03
C LYS A 7 10.24 16.55 1.44
N GLU A 8 11.46 16.98 1.76
CA GLU A 8 12.00 16.94 3.12
C GLU A 8 11.34 17.98 4.04
N CYS A 9 10.87 19.10 3.48
CA CYS A 9 10.24 20.20 4.23
C CYS A 9 8.75 20.40 3.90
N MET A 10 8.11 19.41 3.26
CA MET A 10 6.70 19.45 2.87
C MET A 10 5.79 19.69 4.10
N ALA A 11 4.71 20.45 3.93
CA ALA A 11 3.72 20.61 5.00
C ALA A 11 3.06 19.26 5.32
N ARG A 12 2.61 19.11 6.57
CA ARG A 12 2.08 17.81 7.03
C ARG A 12 0.87 17.35 6.22
N GLU A 13 -0.05 18.25 5.90
CA GLU A 13 -1.26 17.95 5.12
C GLU A 13 -0.92 17.52 3.68
N GLU A 14 0.02 18.20 3.03
CA GLU A 14 0.48 17.86 1.69
C GLU A 14 1.19 16.49 1.67
N LEU A 15 1.96 16.18 2.71
CA LEU A 15 2.64 14.90 2.86
C LEU A 15 1.65 13.76 3.06
N GLU A 16 0.61 13.96 3.86
CA GLU A 16 -0.44 12.96 4.09
C GLU A 16 -1.26 12.69 2.82
N GLN A 17 -1.59 13.73 2.05
CA GLN A 17 -2.23 13.59 0.75
C GLN A 17 -1.36 12.80 -0.23
N LEU A 18 -0.07 13.14 -0.34
CA LEU A 18 0.88 12.41 -1.19
C LEU A 18 1.02 10.94 -0.77
N GLN A 19 1.02 10.66 0.54
CA GLN A 19 1.05 9.29 1.06
C GLN A 19 -0.21 8.51 0.68
N LEU A 20 -1.39 9.14 0.78
CA LEU A 20 -2.67 8.50 0.43
C LEU A 20 -2.73 8.15 -1.06
N GLU A 21 -2.35 9.07 -1.94
CA GLU A 21 -2.31 8.84 -3.39
C GLU A 21 -1.37 7.69 -3.76
N ARG A 22 -0.18 7.66 -3.14
CA ARG A 22 0.80 6.59 -3.37
C ARG A 22 0.34 5.25 -2.78
N LEU A 23 -0.37 5.27 -1.66
CA LEU A 23 -0.95 4.07 -1.07
C LEU A 23 -2.01 3.49 -2.02
N GLN A 24 -2.97 4.30 -2.47
CA GLN A 24 -4.01 3.89 -3.43
C GLN A 24 -3.40 3.32 -4.72
N SER A 25 -2.41 4.00 -5.31
CA SER A 25 -1.72 3.52 -6.51
C SER A 25 -0.99 2.18 -6.27
N THR A 26 -0.36 2.03 -5.10
CA THR A 26 0.32 0.78 -4.73
C THR A 26 -0.67 -0.36 -4.55
N LEU A 27 -1.77 -0.12 -3.83
CA LEU A 27 -2.84 -1.10 -3.60
C LEU A 27 -3.47 -1.55 -4.91
N TYR A 28 -3.83 -0.61 -5.78
CA TYR A 28 -4.33 -0.93 -7.11
C TYR A 28 -3.34 -1.81 -7.88
N ARG A 29 -2.05 -1.41 -7.93
CA ARG A 29 -1.01 -2.18 -8.65
C ARG A 29 -0.86 -3.60 -8.11
N VAL A 30 -0.77 -3.79 -6.80
CA VAL A 30 -0.57 -5.14 -6.22
C VAL A 30 -1.85 -5.99 -6.32
N GLY A 31 -3.03 -5.41 -6.12
CA GLY A 31 -4.31 -6.11 -6.26
C GLY A 31 -4.61 -6.56 -7.70
N THR A 32 -4.05 -5.86 -8.69
CA THR A 32 -4.25 -6.18 -10.11
C THR A 32 -3.16 -7.08 -10.68
N HIS A 33 -1.88 -6.89 -10.30
CA HIS A 33 -0.73 -7.51 -10.96
C HIS A 33 -0.02 -8.59 -10.14
N VAL A 34 -0.23 -8.66 -8.81
CA VAL A 34 0.48 -9.63 -7.96
C VAL A 34 -0.51 -10.71 -7.50
N PRO A 35 -0.39 -11.96 -7.99
CA PRO A 35 -1.34 -13.04 -7.67
C PRO A 35 -1.54 -13.25 -6.17
N PHE A 36 -0.47 -13.16 -5.37
CA PHE A 36 -0.52 -13.29 -3.92
C PHE A 36 -1.46 -12.25 -3.28
N TYR A 37 -1.26 -10.96 -3.56
CA TYR A 37 -2.08 -9.90 -2.98
C TYR A 37 -3.51 -9.91 -3.53
N LYS A 38 -3.68 -10.23 -4.82
CA LYS A 38 -5.00 -10.41 -5.41
C LYS A 38 -5.82 -11.46 -4.65
N GLN A 39 -5.25 -12.65 -4.47
CA GLN A 39 -5.90 -13.72 -3.72
C GLN A 39 -6.18 -13.32 -2.27
N LYS A 40 -5.20 -12.71 -1.58
CA LYS A 40 -5.35 -12.29 -0.18
C LYS A 40 -6.44 -11.24 0.00
N PHE A 41 -6.54 -10.28 -0.92
CA PHE A 41 -7.61 -9.27 -0.90
C PHE A 41 -8.97 -9.88 -1.20
N ASP A 42 -9.07 -10.80 -2.17
CA ASP A 42 -10.30 -11.53 -2.51
C ASP A 42 -10.80 -12.37 -1.30
N GLU A 43 -9.90 -13.10 -0.64
CA GLU A 43 -10.20 -13.91 0.56
C GLU A 43 -10.72 -13.04 1.72
N MET A 44 -10.14 -11.86 1.91
CA MET A 44 -10.56 -10.90 2.91
C MET A 44 -11.78 -10.07 2.50
N LYS A 45 -12.24 -10.19 1.24
CA LYS A 45 -13.24 -9.31 0.62
C LYS A 45 -12.89 -7.83 0.79
N LEU A 46 -11.60 -7.53 0.69
CA LEU A 46 -11.08 -6.17 0.86
C LEU A 46 -11.27 -5.38 -0.43
N ASP A 47 -12.03 -4.30 -0.34
CA ASP A 47 -12.08 -3.29 -1.39
C ASP A 47 -10.86 -2.36 -1.28
N TYR A 48 -9.88 -2.57 -2.17
CA TYR A 48 -8.65 -1.78 -2.20
C TYR A 48 -8.80 -0.44 -2.95
N GLU A 49 -9.92 -0.21 -3.65
CA GLU A 49 -10.23 1.08 -4.28
C GLU A 49 -10.96 2.04 -3.31
N GLY A 50 -11.62 1.49 -2.28
CA GLY A 50 -12.37 2.23 -1.27
C GLY A 50 -11.55 2.95 -0.18
N PHE A 51 -10.23 3.06 -0.32
CA PHE A 51 -9.38 3.72 0.68
C PHE A 51 -9.47 5.24 0.54
N SER A 52 -9.87 5.94 1.60
CA SER A 52 -10.13 7.39 1.59
C SER A 52 -9.30 8.17 2.61
N SER A 53 -8.60 7.46 3.51
CA SER A 53 -7.74 8.05 4.52
C SER A 53 -6.54 7.16 4.81
N LEU A 54 -5.47 7.72 5.39
CA LEU A 54 -4.32 6.93 5.85
C LEU A 54 -4.69 5.95 6.97
N ASP A 55 -5.73 6.24 7.76
CA ASP A 55 -6.19 5.36 8.83
C ASP A 55 -6.76 4.03 8.30
N ASP A 56 -7.24 4.01 7.04
CA ASP A 56 -7.74 2.80 6.38
C ASP A 56 -6.64 1.74 6.21
N ILE A 57 -5.36 2.11 6.29
CA ILE A 57 -4.22 1.18 6.24
C ILE A 57 -4.35 0.07 7.29
N ARG A 58 -5.03 0.32 8.42
CA ARG A 58 -5.27 -0.67 9.48
C ARG A 58 -6.20 -1.81 9.05
N LYS A 59 -6.94 -1.65 7.95
CA LYS A 59 -7.77 -2.71 7.34
C LYS A 59 -6.91 -3.73 6.60
N LEU A 60 -5.69 -3.37 6.21
CA LEU A 60 -4.77 -4.28 5.52
C LEU A 60 -4.19 -5.30 6.49
N PRO A 61 -4.02 -6.56 6.07
CA PRO A 61 -3.27 -7.54 6.84
C PRO A 61 -1.78 -7.19 6.79
N PHE A 62 -1.04 -7.63 7.81
CA PHE A 62 0.42 -7.68 7.68
C PHE A 62 0.83 -8.73 6.65
N THR A 63 1.89 -8.44 5.89
CA THR A 63 2.62 -9.45 5.11
C THR A 63 3.68 -10.05 6.00
N ASN A 64 3.54 -11.33 6.32
CA ASN A 64 4.45 -12.02 7.23
C ASN A 64 5.53 -12.79 6.45
N LYS A 65 6.50 -13.37 7.15
CA LYS A 65 7.59 -14.13 6.50
C LYS A 65 7.10 -15.41 5.81
N GLN A 66 6.03 -16.03 6.30
CA GLN A 66 5.46 -17.23 5.71
C GLN A 66 4.81 -16.91 4.36
N ASP A 67 4.06 -15.81 4.27
CA ASP A 67 3.47 -15.30 3.03
C ASP A 67 4.50 -15.21 1.88
N LEU A 68 5.71 -14.70 2.21
CA LEU A 68 6.81 -14.57 1.24
C LEU A 68 7.43 -15.92 0.85
N ARG A 69 7.44 -16.90 1.75
CA ARG A 69 7.94 -18.26 1.46
C ARG A 69 6.96 -19.03 0.59
N ASP A 70 5.67 -18.91 0.88
CA ASP A 70 4.61 -19.60 0.14
C ASP A 70 4.50 -19.07 -1.29
N SER A 71 4.90 -17.80 -1.49
CA SER A 71 4.92 -17.14 -2.80
C SER A 71 6.28 -17.21 -3.50
N TYR A 72 7.29 -17.89 -2.93
CA TYR A 72 8.61 -18.05 -3.55
C TYR A 72 8.51 -18.76 -4.93
N PRO A 73 9.34 -18.43 -5.93
CA PRO A 73 10.43 -17.45 -5.92
C PRO A 73 10.07 -16.03 -6.37
N TYR A 74 8.85 -15.79 -6.85
CA TYR A 74 8.47 -14.56 -7.55
C TYR A 74 7.29 -13.80 -6.92
N GLY A 75 6.92 -14.19 -5.71
CA GLY A 75 5.85 -13.61 -4.91
C GLY A 75 6.00 -12.13 -4.63
#